data_AF-A0A9D5NFS4-F1
#
_entry.id   AF-A0A9D5NFS4-F1
#
_cell.length_a   1.000
_cell.length_b   1.000
_cell.length_c   1.000
_cell.angle_alpha   90.00
_cell.angle_beta   90.00
_cell.angle_gamma   90.00
#
_symmetry.space_group_name_H-M   'P 1'
#
loop_
_entity.id
_entity.type
_entity.pdbx_description
1 polymer ?
#
loop_
_entity_poly.entity_id
_entity_poly.type
_entity_poly.pdbx_seq_one_letter_code
_entity_poly.pdbx_strand_id
1 'polypeptide(L)'
;MKKSRNKKTKKRMSLIFGIIFILLLLIFIIIYSEKGNKLDIKLKEKLIVEINEKVKISDFITEINTGEMISEDLVIDTSKPGKQKITIHIKHQEKVHNYSFDIEIVDTKGPTILAKEEVSIYVGNEVDLLKDVKVTDNSKSEANKIIVEGSYDFNKAGIYNLKYVATDLSGNKTTKEFSLKVIEDANNKVLTTSKGYTLKISNGVTYIDGILIANKSYSLPSTYGDGLTKETINAFNSMQADAASIGLNLYNSSGYRSYYDQQYIYNNYVKRDGQAAADRYSARAGHSEHQTGLAFDLNTIDWSFEYTAEGIWVNQNCYKYGLIIRYPKEKENITGYMYEPWHLRYVGVDLATKLYNNGNWITLEEYFGIDSKY
;
A
#
# COMPACT_ATOMS: atom_id res chain seq x y z
N MET A 1 -53.22 100.37 22.52
CA MET A 1 -53.26 98.93 22.92
C MET A 1 -52.72 97.90 21.90
N LYS A 2 -52.09 98.26 20.76
CA LYS A 2 -51.66 97.30 19.71
C LYS A 2 -50.19 96.79 19.79
N LYS A 3 -49.26 97.50 20.45
CA LYS A 3 -47.83 97.09 20.52
C LYS A 3 -47.55 95.89 21.45
N SER A 4 -48.37 95.67 22.48
CA SER A 4 -48.19 94.57 23.46
C SER A 4 -48.56 93.19 22.89
N ARG A 5 -49.60 93.13 22.05
CA ARG A 5 -50.13 91.87 21.48
C ARG A 5 -49.14 91.24 20.47
N ASN A 6 -48.45 92.08 19.68
CA ASN A 6 -47.48 91.64 18.67
C ASN A 6 -46.14 91.15 19.28
N LYS A 7 -45.77 91.67 20.45
CA LYS A 7 -44.59 91.23 21.22
C LYS A 7 -44.84 89.86 21.88
N LYS A 8 -46.08 89.61 22.35
CA LYS A 8 -46.52 88.30 22.89
C LYS A 8 -46.59 87.21 21.81
N THR A 9 -47.10 87.50 20.61
CA THR A 9 -47.11 86.53 19.49
C THR A 9 -45.72 86.25 18.95
N LYS A 10 -44.84 87.25 18.80
CA LYS A 10 -43.42 87.01 18.45
C LYS A 10 -42.69 86.17 19.51
N LYS A 11 -42.93 86.41 20.82
CA LYS A 11 -42.38 85.56 21.90
C LYS A 11 -42.90 84.13 21.83
N ARG A 12 -44.20 83.91 21.58
CA ARG A 12 -44.78 82.57 21.42
C ARG A 12 -44.24 81.84 20.18
N MET A 13 -44.09 82.53 19.05
CA MET A 13 -43.49 81.96 17.84
C MET A 13 -42.01 81.60 18.05
N SER A 14 -41.23 82.47 18.70
CA SER A 14 -39.83 82.18 19.06
C SER A 14 -39.71 81.00 20.03
N LEU A 15 -40.68 80.81 20.94
CA LEU A 15 -40.73 79.67 21.85
C LEU A 15 -41.02 78.36 21.09
N ILE A 16 -41.96 78.38 20.14
CA ILE A 16 -42.31 77.23 19.30
C ILE A 16 -41.13 76.84 18.40
N PHE A 17 -40.46 77.80 17.75
CA PHE A 17 -39.25 77.53 16.96
C PHE A 17 -38.09 76.97 17.80
N GLY A 18 -37.93 77.47 19.03
CA GLY A 18 -36.93 76.92 19.97
C GLY A 18 -37.22 75.47 20.36
N ILE A 19 -38.49 75.13 20.60
CA ILE A 19 -38.93 73.75 20.90
C ILE A 19 -38.71 72.83 19.70
N ILE A 20 -39.06 73.26 18.49
CA ILE A 20 -38.84 72.47 17.25
C ILE A 20 -37.34 72.25 17.01
N PHE A 21 -36.51 73.26 17.23
CA PHE A 21 -35.05 73.13 17.09
C PHE A 21 -34.46 72.14 18.09
N ILE A 22 -34.88 72.17 19.36
CA ILE A 22 -34.44 71.21 20.39
C ILE A 22 -34.88 69.78 20.04
N LEU A 23 -36.11 69.60 19.53
CA LEU A 23 -36.61 68.31 19.06
C LEU A 23 -35.79 67.77 17.87
N LEU A 24 -35.47 68.62 16.89
CA LEU A 24 -34.61 68.23 15.77
C LEU A 24 -33.19 67.90 16.22
N LEU A 25 -32.65 68.63 17.19
CA LEU A 25 -31.33 68.35 17.76
C LEU A 25 -31.32 67.04 18.55
N LEU A 26 -32.39 66.75 19.31
CA LEU A 26 -32.56 65.48 20.01
C LEU A 26 -32.71 64.31 19.04
N ILE A 27 -33.50 64.47 17.98
CA ILE A 27 -33.63 63.46 16.91
C ILE A 27 -32.28 63.27 16.22
N PHE A 28 -31.54 64.34 15.94
CA PHE A 28 -30.20 64.26 15.37
C PHE A 28 -29.23 63.54 16.32
N ILE A 29 -29.25 63.84 17.62
CA ILE A 29 -28.45 63.14 18.64
C ILE A 29 -28.85 61.68 18.75
N ILE A 30 -30.14 61.35 18.67
CA ILE A 30 -30.64 59.96 18.68
C ILE A 30 -30.17 59.24 17.42
N ILE A 31 -30.33 59.83 16.23
CA ILE A 31 -29.86 59.23 14.96
C ILE A 31 -28.34 59.10 14.94
N TYR A 32 -27.60 60.08 15.47
CA TYR A 32 -26.14 60.06 15.56
C TYR A 32 -25.66 59.04 16.60
N SER A 33 -26.37 58.91 17.73
CA SER A 33 -26.15 57.88 18.74
C SER A 33 -26.48 56.48 18.23
N GLU A 34 -27.55 56.32 17.45
CA GLU A 34 -27.92 55.06 16.80
C GLU A 34 -26.93 54.66 15.71
N LYS A 35 -26.47 55.61 14.88
CA LYS A 35 -25.37 55.37 13.93
C LYS A 35 -24.06 54.99 14.64
N GLY A 36 -23.77 55.62 15.78
CA GLY A 36 -22.63 55.29 16.61
C GLY A 36 -22.70 53.92 17.27
N ASN A 37 -23.87 53.29 17.40
CA ASN A 37 -24.04 51.98 18.04
C ASN A 37 -23.97 50.78 17.08
N LYS A 38 -23.84 51.01 15.76
CA LYS A 38 -23.78 49.93 14.78
C LYS A 38 -22.37 49.38 14.66
N LEU A 39 -22.21 48.06 14.83
CA LEU A 39 -20.94 47.38 14.54
C LEU A 39 -20.68 47.37 13.03
N ASP A 40 -19.49 47.80 12.63
CA ASP A 40 -18.93 47.70 11.28
C ASP A 40 -17.71 46.77 11.31
N ILE A 41 -17.92 45.55 10.80
CA ILE A 41 -16.93 44.48 10.72
C ILE A 41 -16.94 43.98 9.28
N LYS A 42 -15.77 43.95 8.65
CA LYS A 42 -15.58 43.42 7.31
C LYS A 42 -15.05 42.00 7.39
N LEU A 43 -15.71 41.11 6.66
CA LEU A 43 -15.31 39.72 6.50
C LEU A 43 -14.60 39.51 5.17
N LYS A 44 -13.91 38.37 5.01
CA LYS A 44 -13.43 37.92 3.70
C LYS A 44 -14.60 37.68 2.75
N GLU A 45 -14.36 37.85 1.45
CA GLU A 45 -15.38 37.62 0.40
C GLU A 45 -15.88 36.18 0.36
N LYS A 46 -15.02 35.21 0.67
CA LYS A 46 -15.36 33.78 0.78
C LYS A 46 -15.11 33.31 2.20
N LEU A 47 -16.16 32.78 2.82
CA LEU A 47 -16.14 32.16 4.14
C LEU A 47 -16.21 30.63 4.02
N ILE A 48 -15.42 30.10 3.09
CA ILE A 48 -15.36 28.68 2.76
C ILE A 48 -14.02 28.15 3.24
N VAL A 49 -14.04 26.99 3.90
CA VAL A 49 -12.86 26.36 4.51
C VAL A 49 -12.76 24.92 4.05
N GLU A 50 -11.55 24.47 3.75
CA GLU A 50 -11.33 23.07 3.41
C GLU A 50 -11.41 22.20 4.68
N ILE A 51 -12.01 21.01 4.55
CA ILE A 51 -12.09 20.06 5.67
C ILE A 51 -10.69 19.74 6.22
N ASN A 52 -10.59 19.66 7.55
CA ASN A 52 -9.35 19.46 8.31
C ASN A 52 -8.26 20.55 8.10
N GLU A 53 -8.58 21.67 7.47
CA GLU A 53 -7.69 22.84 7.41
C GLU A 53 -7.60 23.53 8.78
N LYS A 54 -6.39 23.95 9.17
CA LYS A 54 -6.18 24.69 10.42
C LYS A 54 -6.36 26.18 10.15
N VAL A 55 -7.53 26.70 10.51
CA VAL A 55 -7.87 28.13 10.42
C VAL A 55 -8.32 28.67 11.77
N LYS A 56 -8.13 29.96 11.99
CA LYS A 56 -8.59 30.69 13.16
C LYS A 56 -9.75 31.63 12.84
N ILE A 57 -10.42 32.12 13.86
CA ILE A 57 -11.52 33.09 13.72
C ILE A 57 -11.03 34.37 13.03
N SER A 58 -9.87 34.87 13.43
CA SER A 58 -9.26 36.09 12.86
C SER A 58 -8.98 35.97 11.36
N ASP A 59 -8.76 34.76 10.84
CA ASP A 59 -8.53 34.54 9.41
C ASP A 59 -9.72 34.97 8.54
N PHE A 60 -10.93 35.08 9.09
CA PHE A 60 -12.14 35.47 8.33
C PHE A 60 -12.46 36.96 8.41
N ILE A 61 -11.78 37.70 9.29
CA ILE A 61 -12.03 39.11 9.56
C ILE A 61 -10.96 39.92 8.85
N THR A 62 -11.37 40.79 7.92
CA THR A 62 -10.44 41.67 7.20
C THR A 62 -10.22 42.98 7.94
N GLU A 63 -11.26 43.51 8.59
CA GLU A 63 -11.21 44.77 9.31
C GLU A 63 -12.29 44.84 10.39
N ILE A 64 -11.96 45.44 11.54
CA ILE A 64 -12.93 45.82 12.58
C ILE A 64 -12.88 47.34 12.69
N ASN A 65 -13.87 48.02 12.11
CA ASN A 65 -13.91 49.49 12.06
C ASN A 65 -14.48 50.10 13.34
N THR A 66 -15.23 49.32 14.13
CA THR A 66 -15.86 49.78 15.37
C THR A 66 -15.73 48.74 16.49
N GLY A 67 -15.11 49.13 17.61
CA GLY A 67 -14.91 48.27 18.77
C GLY A 67 -13.65 47.40 18.69
N GLU A 68 -13.49 46.52 19.66
CA GLU A 68 -12.36 45.60 19.79
C GLU A 68 -12.87 44.18 20.03
N MET A 69 -12.30 43.20 19.34
CA MET A 69 -12.61 41.78 19.59
C MET A 69 -11.98 41.35 20.91
N ILE A 70 -12.82 40.93 21.85
CA ILE A 70 -12.41 40.44 23.19
C ILE A 70 -12.54 38.93 23.34
N SER A 71 -13.20 38.26 22.39
CA SER A 71 -13.22 36.79 22.34
C SER A 71 -11.85 36.24 21.93
N GLU A 72 -11.49 35.07 22.45
CA GLU A 72 -10.26 34.38 22.07
C GLU A 72 -10.23 34.03 20.58
N ASP A 73 -9.04 34.12 19.97
CA ASP A 73 -8.82 33.74 18.58
C ASP A 73 -8.58 32.22 18.45
N LEU A 74 -9.68 31.48 18.59
CA LEU A 74 -9.67 30.03 18.62
C LEU A 74 -9.46 29.42 17.21
N VAL A 75 -8.81 28.26 17.20
CA VAL A 75 -8.78 27.39 16.01
C VAL A 75 -10.16 26.79 15.81
N ILE A 76 -10.68 26.89 14.59
CA ILE A 76 -11.99 26.36 14.24
C ILE A 76 -11.87 24.85 14.00
N ASP A 77 -12.78 24.07 14.57
CA ASP A 77 -12.92 22.64 14.26
C ASP A 77 -13.51 22.49 12.85
N THR A 78 -12.67 22.11 11.90
CA THR A 78 -13.02 21.88 10.49
C THR A 78 -13.16 20.39 10.17
N SER A 79 -13.30 19.52 11.18
CA SER A 79 -13.34 18.07 10.98
C SER A 79 -14.66 17.56 10.38
N LYS A 80 -15.71 18.38 10.35
CA LYS A 80 -17.04 18.03 9.85
C LYS A 80 -17.49 19.00 8.76
N PRO A 81 -17.96 18.50 7.60
CA PRO A 81 -18.48 19.37 6.55
C PRO A 81 -19.82 19.99 6.95
N GLY A 82 -20.11 21.15 6.38
CA GLY A 82 -21.37 21.87 6.54
C GLY A 82 -21.21 23.31 7.03
N LYS A 83 -22.35 23.96 7.25
CA LYS A 83 -22.39 25.34 7.74
C LYS A 83 -22.17 25.37 9.25
N GLN A 84 -21.25 26.21 9.69
CA GLN A 84 -20.95 26.42 11.09
C GLN A 84 -21.07 27.90 11.43
N LYS A 85 -21.84 28.21 12.48
CA LYS A 85 -21.99 29.56 12.98
C LYS A 85 -20.85 29.90 13.93
N ILE A 86 -20.10 30.95 13.62
CA ILE A 86 -19.07 31.53 14.47
C ILE A 86 -19.66 32.74 15.17
N THR A 87 -19.39 32.89 16.47
CA THR A 87 -19.80 34.07 17.24
C THR A 87 -18.59 34.65 17.94
N ILE A 88 -18.37 35.94 17.73
CA ILE A 88 -17.31 36.71 18.38
C ILE A 88 -17.93 37.77 19.29
N HIS A 89 -17.18 38.16 20.31
CA HIS A 89 -17.58 39.19 21.26
C HIS A 89 -16.78 40.45 20.98
N ILE A 90 -17.48 41.55 20.69
CA ILE A 90 -16.89 42.86 20.43
C ILE A 90 -17.22 43.81 21.57
N LYS A 91 -16.20 44.40 22.19
CA LYS A 91 -16.39 45.50 23.15
C LYS A 91 -16.46 46.82 22.38
N HIS A 92 -17.55 47.55 22.57
CA HIS A 92 -17.72 48.89 22.00
C HIS A 92 -18.48 49.78 23.01
N GLN A 93 -17.91 50.93 23.37
CA GLN A 93 -18.52 51.88 24.33
C GLN A 93 -18.97 51.23 25.66
N GLU A 94 -18.08 50.45 26.29
CA GLU A 94 -18.33 49.69 27.55
C GLU A 94 -19.44 48.63 27.47
N LYS A 95 -19.99 48.35 26.29
CA LYS A 95 -20.94 47.25 26.05
C LYS A 95 -20.26 46.13 25.28
N VAL A 96 -20.65 44.90 25.58
CA VAL A 96 -20.25 43.70 24.83
C VAL A 96 -21.37 43.35 23.86
N HIS A 97 -21.03 43.20 22.59
CA HIS A 97 -21.93 42.83 21.53
C HIS A 97 -21.53 41.49 20.93
N ASN A 98 -22.52 40.70 20.50
CA ASN A 98 -22.30 39.47 19.77
C ASN A 98 -22.39 39.76 18.28
N TYR A 99 -21.35 39.37 17.54
CA TYR A 99 -21.38 39.34 16.09
C TYR A 99 -21.26 37.89 15.63
N SER A 100 -22.20 37.44 14.83
CA SER A 100 -22.21 36.07 14.31
C SER A 100 -22.18 36.07 12.80
N PHE A 101 -21.40 35.16 12.24
CA PHE A 101 -21.36 34.87 10.81
C PHE A 101 -21.26 33.36 10.60
N ASP A 102 -21.70 32.91 9.43
CA ASP A 102 -21.63 31.50 9.06
C ASP A 102 -20.40 31.28 8.17
N ILE A 103 -19.65 30.23 8.45
CA ILE A 103 -18.65 29.65 7.55
C ILE A 103 -19.21 28.36 6.94
N GLU A 104 -18.67 27.96 5.80
CA GLU A 104 -19.01 26.69 5.14
C GLU A 104 -17.75 25.83 5.03
N ILE A 105 -17.75 24.69 5.72
CA ILE A 105 -16.68 23.70 5.64
C ILE A 105 -17.03 22.74 4.50
N VAL A 106 -16.19 22.71 3.49
CA VAL A 106 -16.36 21.91 2.28
C VAL A 106 -15.15 21.01 2.09
N ASP A 107 -15.33 19.96 1.31
CA ASP A 107 -14.26 19.08 0.89
C ASP A 107 -14.17 19.15 -0.63
N THR A 108 -13.14 19.83 -1.12
CA THR A 108 -12.94 20.12 -2.55
C THR A 108 -11.77 19.35 -3.14
N LYS A 109 -10.98 18.69 -2.29
CA LYS A 109 -9.80 17.94 -2.70
C LYS A 109 -10.18 16.49 -2.92
N GLY A 110 -9.75 15.96 -4.06
CA GLY A 110 -9.90 14.53 -4.34
C GLY A 110 -8.90 13.67 -3.60
N PRO A 111 -9.19 12.36 -3.49
CA PRO A 111 -8.32 11.40 -2.84
C PRO A 111 -6.99 11.22 -3.59
N THR A 112 -5.99 10.67 -2.92
CA THR A 112 -4.70 10.29 -3.52
C THR A 112 -4.59 8.78 -3.67
N ILE A 113 -4.08 8.31 -4.82
CA ILE A 113 -3.93 6.88 -5.14
C ILE A 113 -2.44 6.48 -5.15
N LEU A 114 -2.06 5.56 -4.26
CA LEU A 114 -0.75 4.90 -4.25
C LEU A 114 -0.91 3.46 -4.74
N ALA A 115 -0.39 3.19 -5.94
CA ALA A 115 -0.48 1.91 -6.64
C ALA A 115 0.70 1.73 -7.61
N LYS A 116 0.93 0.48 -8.05
CA LYS A 116 1.89 0.12 -9.11
C LYS A 116 1.42 0.66 -10.47
N GLU A 117 2.37 0.95 -11.35
CA GLU A 117 2.11 1.42 -12.73
C GLU A 117 1.88 0.26 -13.70
N GLU A 118 2.32 -0.94 -13.35
CA GLU A 118 2.11 -2.16 -14.13
C GLU A 118 1.74 -3.33 -13.22
N VAL A 119 0.81 -4.17 -13.68
CA VAL A 119 0.45 -5.48 -13.12
C VAL A 119 0.60 -6.51 -14.22
N SER A 120 1.42 -7.53 -14.01
CA SER A 120 1.62 -8.62 -14.97
C SER A 120 1.00 -9.92 -14.44
N ILE A 121 0.22 -10.61 -15.26
CA ILE A 121 -0.40 -11.91 -14.98
C ILE A 121 -0.31 -12.84 -16.19
N TYR A 122 -0.57 -14.13 -15.98
CA TYR A 122 -0.76 -15.09 -17.07
C TYR A 122 -2.24 -15.22 -17.43
N VAL A 123 -2.53 -15.62 -18.67
CA VAL A 123 -3.89 -15.93 -19.13
C VAL A 123 -4.59 -16.88 -18.16
N GLY A 124 -5.83 -16.55 -17.79
CA GLY A 124 -6.66 -17.33 -16.87
C GLY A 124 -6.42 -17.06 -15.38
N ASN A 125 -5.34 -16.35 -15.02
CA ASN A 125 -5.07 -16.00 -13.63
C ASN A 125 -5.87 -14.74 -13.24
N GLU A 126 -7.07 -14.94 -12.71
CA GLU A 126 -7.83 -13.85 -12.11
C GLU A 126 -7.12 -13.30 -10.87
N VAL A 127 -6.99 -11.97 -10.82
CA VAL A 127 -6.41 -11.26 -9.68
C VAL A 127 -7.31 -10.10 -9.28
N ASP A 128 -7.35 -9.81 -7.99
CA ASP A 128 -7.93 -8.56 -7.51
C ASP A 128 -6.96 -7.41 -7.80
N LEU A 129 -7.29 -6.62 -8.81
CA LEU A 129 -6.52 -5.45 -9.24
C LEU A 129 -6.47 -4.33 -8.17
N LEU A 130 -7.31 -4.40 -7.14
CA LEU A 130 -7.37 -3.41 -6.05
C LEU A 130 -6.57 -3.82 -4.81
N LYS A 131 -6.07 -5.07 -4.73
CA LYS A 131 -5.46 -5.67 -3.53
C LYS A 131 -4.32 -4.84 -2.93
N ASP A 132 -3.44 -4.28 -3.77
CA ASP A 132 -2.26 -3.50 -3.33
C ASP A 132 -2.47 -1.98 -3.45
N VAL A 133 -3.69 -1.53 -3.74
CA VAL A 133 -3.98 -0.11 -3.96
C VAL A 133 -4.33 0.57 -2.65
N LYS A 134 -3.60 1.64 -2.31
CA LYS A 134 -3.89 2.47 -1.14
C LYS A 134 -4.48 3.80 -1.57
N VAL A 135 -5.59 4.17 -0.94
CA VAL A 135 -6.27 5.45 -1.14
C VAL A 135 -6.23 6.23 0.15
N THR A 136 -5.77 7.48 0.09
CA THR A 136 -5.73 8.39 1.25
C THR A 136 -6.42 9.69 0.89
N ASP A 137 -7.03 10.35 1.87
CA ASP A 137 -7.79 11.57 1.64
C ASP A 137 -7.68 12.55 2.81
N ASN A 138 -7.86 13.86 2.56
CA ASN A 138 -7.81 14.89 3.60
C ASN A 138 -9.02 14.85 4.52
N SER A 139 -10.18 14.34 4.10
CA SER A 139 -11.33 14.10 4.98
C SER A 139 -11.07 12.98 6.00
N LYS A 140 -10.00 12.18 5.82
CA LYS A 140 -9.65 10.99 6.62
C LYS A 140 -10.73 9.92 6.65
N SER A 141 -11.64 9.94 5.67
CA SER A 141 -12.67 8.91 5.54
C SER A 141 -12.07 7.59 5.08
N GLU A 142 -12.33 6.51 5.82
CA GLU A 142 -12.02 5.14 5.41
C GLU A 142 -12.98 4.65 4.29
N ALA A 143 -14.00 5.43 3.94
CA ALA A 143 -15.08 5.03 3.04
C ALA A 143 -14.86 5.43 1.56
N ASN A 144 -13.63 5.73 1.16
CA ASN A 144 -13.33 6.06 -0.24
C ASN A 144 -13.65 4.88 -1.16
N LYS A 145 -14.48 5.11 -2.18
CA LYS A 145 -14.79 4.10 -3.18
C LYS A 145 -13.69 4.09 -4.23
N ILE A 146 -13.08 2.93 -4.47
CA ILE A 146 -12.14 2.73 -5.57
C ILE A 146 -12.64 1.66 -6.53
N ILE A 147 -12.51 1.93 -7.83
CA ILE A 147 -12.82 0.98 -8.90
C ILE A 147 -11.68 0.96 -9.92
N VAL A 148 -11.66 -0.10 -10.74
CA VAL A 148 -10.89 -0.14 -11.98
C VAL A 148 -11.82 0.19 -13.14
N GLU A 149 -11.44 1.15 -13.96
CA GLU A 149 -12.12 1.55 -15.18
C GLU A 149 -11.29 1.14 -16.41
N GLY A 150 -11.98 0.58 -17.40
CA GLY A 150 -11.37 0.08 -18.64
C GLY A 150 -11.82 -1.35 -18.95
N SER A 151 -11.72 -1.75 -20.21
CA SER A 151 -12.01 -3.12 -20.63
C SER A 151 -10.76 -3.96 -20.51
N TYR A 152 -10.88 -5.12 -19.87
CA TYR A 152 -9.83 -6.12 -19.78
C TYR A 152 -10.43 -7.52 -19.83
N ASP A 153 -9.61 -8.48 -20.21
CA ASP A 153 -9.97 -9.89 -20.21
C ASP A 153 -8.77 -10.70 -19.70
N PHE A 154 -8.92 -11.28 -18.52
CA PHE A 154 -7.89 -12.13 -17.92
C PHE A 154 -7.60 -13.38 -18.77
N ASN A 155 -8.51 -13.77 -19.67
CA ASN A 155 -8.38 -14.95 -20.53
C ASN A 155 -7.77 -14.65 -21.90
N LYS A 156 -7.47 -13.38 -22.20
CA LYS A 156 -6.92 -12.97 -23.48
C LYS A 156 -5.62 -12.21 -23.27
N ALA A 157 -4.54 -12.74 -23.85
CA ALA A 157 -3.26 -12.08 -23.78
C ALA A 157 -3.29 -10.70 -24.46
N GLY A 158 -2.54 -9.77 -23.89
CA GLY A 158 -2.49 -8.39 -24.34
C GLY A 158 -2.05 -7.44 -23.24
N ILE A 159 -1.86 -6.18 -23.62
CA ILE A 159 -1.65 -5.08 -22.69
C ILE A 159 -2.93 -4.26 -22.65
N TYR A 160 -3.51 -4.13 -21.46
CA TYR A 160 -4.73 -3.36 -21.22
C TYR A 160 -4.36 -2.09 -20.45
N ASN A 161 -4.65 -0.94 -21.04
CA ASN A 161 -4.47 0.35 -20.39
C ASN A 161 -5.71 0.66 -19.55
N LEU A 162 -5.56 0.65 -18.23
CA LEU A 162 -6.65 0.75 -17.26
C LEU A 162 -6.44 1.98 -16.35
N LYS A 163 -7.50 2.33 -15.61
CA LYS A 163 -7.49 3.46 -14.68
C LYS A 163 -8.03 3.05 -13.33
N TYR A 164 -7.29 3.35 -12.27
CA TYR A 164 -7.89 3.40 -10.94
C TYR A 164 -8.68 4.70 -10.82
N VAL A 165 -9.93 4.62 -10.34
CA VAL A 165 -10.77 5.78 -10.06
C VAL A 165 -11.19 5.74 -8.61
N ALA A 166 -10.63 6.65 -7.82
CA ALA A 166 -11.00 6.85 -6.42
C ALA A 166 -11.99 8.01 -6.31
N THR A 167 -13.07 7.82 -5.55
CA THR A 167 -14.09 8.83 -5.25
C THR A 167 -14.28 8.92 -3.74
N ASP A 168 -14.22 10.14 -3.19
CA ASP A 168 -14.51 10.39 -1.78
C ASP A 168 -16.03 10.49 -1.52
N LEU A 169 -16.41 10.81 -0.27
CA LEU A 169 -17.82 10.98 0.13
C LEU A 169 -18.45 12.26 -0.43
N SER A 170 -17.64 13.26 -0.75
CA SER A 170 -18.04 14.56 -1.28
C SER A 170 -18.22 14.53 -2.81
N GLY A 171 -17.80 13.43 -3.44
CA GLY A 171 -17.89 13.17 -4.87
C GLY A 171 -16.66 13.63 -5.65
N ASN A 172 -15.59 14.10 -5.01
CA ASN A 172 -14.37 14.44 -5.72
C ASN A 172 -13.66 13.16 -6.18
N LYS A 173 -13.05 13.24 -7.36
CA LYS A 173 -12.47 12.07 -8.04
C LYS A 173 -11.01 12.29 -8.37
N THR A 174 -10.24 11.22 -8.25
CA THR A 174 -8.87 11.13 -8.75
C THR A 174 -8.71 9.88 -9.59
N THR A 175 -7.98 10.03 -10.71
CA THR A 175 -7.68 8.94 -11.63
C THR A 175 -6.19 8.69 -11.73
N LYS A 176 -5.77 7.42 -11.72
CA LYS A 176 -4.38 7.02 -11.97
C LYS A 176 -4.33 5.90 -13.00
N GLU A 177 -3.57 6.09 -14.08
CA GLU A 177 -3.40 5.10 -15.15
C GLU A 177 -2.42 4.00 -14.73
N PHE A 178 -2.67 2.77 -15.20
CA PHE A 178 -1.75 1.63 -15.07
C PHE A 178 -1.97 0.64 -16.22
N SER A 179 -0.97 -0.21 -16.47
CA SER A 179 -1.06 -1.28 -17.47
C SER A 179 -1.30 -2.64 -16.81
N LEU A 180 -2.32 -3.37 -17.26
CA LEU A 180 -2.45 -4.80 -16.99
C LEU A 180 -1.88 -5.58 -18.18
N LYS A 181 -0.80 -6.31 -17.96
CA LYS A 181 -0.18 -7.18 -18.96
C LYS A 181 -0.62 -8.62 -18.73
N VAL A 182 -1.49 -9.11 -19.61
CA VAL A 182 -1.91 -10.52 -19.64
C VAL A 182 -0.99 -11.24 -20.61
N ILE A 183 -0.14 -12.09 -20.07
CA ILE A 183 0.87 -12.85 -20.79
C ILE A 183 0.22 -14.17 -21.22
N GLU A 184 0.37 -14.57 -22.49
CA GLU A 184 -0.08 -15.89 -22.93
C GLU A 184 0.45 -16.97 -21.98
N ASP A 185 -0.48 -17.71 -21.38
CA ASP A 185 -0.14 -18.98 -20.78
C ASP A 185 0.10 -19.97 -21.91
N ALA A 186 1.20 -20.73 -21.87
CA ALA A 186 1.58 -21.69 -22.90
C ALA A 186 0.64 -22.92 -22.98
N ASN A 187 -0.58 -22.81 -22.44
CA ASN A 187 -1.44 -23.92 -22.08
C ASN A 187 -2.19 -24.60 -23.22
N ASN A 188 -1.74 -24.41 -24.47
CA ASN A 188 -2.05 -25.32 -25.59
C ASN A 188 -0.84 -25.62 -26.48
N LYS A 189 0.37 -25.26 -26.04
CA LYS A 189 1.61 -25.66 -26.69
C LYS A 189 2.30 -26.66 -25.78
N VAL A 190 2.25 -27.94 -26.14
CA VAL A 190 3.18 -28.92 -25.57
C VAL A 190 4.57 -28.47 -25.98
N LEU A 191 5.24 -27.77 -25.07
CA LEU A 191 6.61 -27.36 -25.24
C LEU A 191 7.50 -28.54 -24.86
N THR A 192 8.65 -28.64 -25.51
CA THR A 192 9.65 -29.62 -25.16
C THR A 192 10.90 -28.90 -24.67
N THR A 193 11.54 -29.42 -23.64
CA THR A 193 12.87 -28.95 -23.25
C THR A 193 13.90 -29.27 -24.33
N SER A 194 15.14 -28.76 -24.18
CA SER A 194 16.23 -29.09 -25.12
C SER A 194 16.56 -30.58 -25.17
N LYS A 195 16.16 -31.36 -24.17
CA LYS A 195 16.31 -32.82 -24.10
C LYS A 195 15.02 -33.60 -24.41
N GLY A 196 13.98 -32.92 -24.90
CA GLY A 196 12.75 -33.57 -25.37
C GLY A 196 11.72 -33.90 -24.29
N TYR A 197 11.89 -33.41 -23.06
CA TYR A 197 10.91 -33.60 -21.98
C TYR A 197 9.72 -32.69 -22.17
N THR A 198 8.53 -33.14 -21.77
CA THR A 198 7.30 -32.36 -21.87
C THR A 198 7.29 -31.24 -20.83
N LEU A 199 7.21 -29.99 -21.27
CA LEU A 199 7.04 -28.82 -20.42
C LEU A 199 5.57 -28.38 -20.46
N LYS A 200 4.97 -28.25 -19.28
CA LYS A 200 3.63 -27.73 -19.06
C LYS A 200 3.69 -26.61 -18.03
N ILE A 201 2.91 -25.57 -18.24
CA ILE A 201 2.71 -24.50 -17.26
C ILE A 201 1.27 -24.63 -16.79
N SER A 202 1.01 -24.69 -15.48
CA SER A 202 -0.35 -24.76 -14.95
C SER A 202 -0.47 -23.78 -13.80
N ASN A 203 -1.41 -22.84 -13.90
CA ASN A 203 -1.63 -21.79 -12.89
C ASN A 203 -0.32 -21.02 -12.58
N GLY A 204 0.49 -20.72 -13.61
CA GLY A 204 1.78 -20.05 -13.47
C GLY A 204 2.91 -20.90 -12.87
N VAL A 205 2.71 -22.21 -12.69
CA VAL A 205 3.73 -23.14 -12.18
C VAL A 205 4.25 -24.02 -13.30
N THR A 206 5.56 -24.16 -13.42
CA THR A 206 6.18 -24.97 -14.47
C THR A 206 6.36 -26.41 -14.00
N TYR A 207 5.97 -27.36 -14.85
CA TYR A 207 6.16 -28.79 -14.68
C TYR A 207 6.89 -29.36 -15.89
N ILE A 208 7.89 -30.21 -15.65
CA ILE A 208 8.60 -30.94 -16.70
C ILE A 208 8.44 -32.43 -16.45
N ASP A 209 7.77 -33.13 -17.35
CA ASP A 209 7.34 -34.52 -17.17
C ASP A 209 6.66 -34.76 -15.81
N GLY A 210 5.86 -33.78 -15.37
CA GLY A 210 5.14 -33.82 -14.10
C GLY A 210 5.95 -33.37 -12.88
N ILE A 211 7.25 -33.10 -13.03
CA ILE A 211 8.10 -32.58 -11.95
C ILE A 211 8.00 -31.06 -11.90
N LEU A 212 7.54 -30.52 -10.77
CA LEU A 212 7.49 -29.08 -10.53
C LEU A 212 8.91 -28.49 -10.53
N ILE A 213 9.13 -27.44 -11.31
CA ILE A 213 10.40 -26.71 -11.39
C ILE A 213 10.25 -25.30 -10.83
N ALA A 214 11.13 -24.97 -9.88
CA ALA A 214 11.35 -23.61 -9.40
C ALA A 214 12.87 -23.36 -9.40
N ASN A 215 13.32 -22.37 -10.17
CA ASN A 215 14.71 -21.92 -10.23
C ASN A 215 14.76 -20.46 -10.71
N LYS A 216 15.91 -19.94 -11.15
CA LYS A 216 16.00 -18.54 -11.59
C LYS A 216 15.21 -18.21 -12.86
N SER A 217 15.00 -19.18 -13.75
CA SER A 217 14.23 -19.00 -14.98
C SER A 217 12.75 -19.34 -14.82
N TYR A 218 12.41 -20.24 -13.88
CA TYR A 218 11.04 -20.67 -13.63
C TYR A 218 10.59 -20.25 -12.23
N SER A 219 9.77 -19.21 -12.15
CA SER A 219 9.22 -18.69 -10.89
C SER A 219 7.93 -19.39 -10.48
N LEU A 220 7.57 -19.21 -9.20
CA LEU A 220 6.29 -19.57 -8.62
C LEU A 220 5.42 -18.32 -8.38
N PRO A 221 4.07 -18.43 -8.52
CA PRO A 221 3.14 -17.39 -8.09
C PRO A 221 3.33 -17.04 -6.61
N SER A 222 3.07 -15.80 -6.22
CA SER A 222 3.22 -15.36 -4.82
C SER A 222 2.27 -16.06 -3.83
N THR A 223 1.20 -16.66 -4.34
CA THR A 223 0.20 -17.42 -3.58
C THR A 223 0.48 -18.93 -3.54
N TYR A 224 1.53 -19.40 -4.21
CA TYR A 224 1.83 -20.82 -4.29
C TYR A 224 2.49 -21.34 -3.01
N GLY A 225 1.97 -22.44 -2.48
CA GLY A 225 2.49 -23.16 -1.32
C GLY A 225 1.89 -22.74 0.02
N ASP A 226 1.76 -23.70 0.94
CA ASP A 226 1.18 -23.51 2.28
C ASP A 226 1.90 -24.31 3.38
N GLY A 227 3.06 -24.90 3.06
CA GLY A 227 3.82 -25.73 3.99
C GLY A 227 4.72 -26.74 3.27
N LEU A 228 5.43 -27.56 4.03
CA LEU A 228 6.10 -28.73 3.46
C LEU A 228 5.04 -29.74 3.00
N THR A 229 5.24 -30.34 1.83
CA THR A 229 4.33 -31.37 1.33
C THR A 229 4.41 -32.63 2.19
N LYS A 230 3.32 -33.42 2.18
CA LYS A 230 3.27 -34.68 2.92
C LYS A 230 4.36 -35.65 2.46
N GLU A 231 4.63 -35.68 1.15
CA GLU A 231 5.64 -36.51 0.53
C GLU A 231 7.05 -36.14 1.03
N THR A 232 7.36 -34.85 1.09
CA THR A 232 8.63 -34.35 1.62
C THR A 232 8.80 -34.64 3.11
N ILE A 233 7.75 -34.45 3.91
CA ILE A 233 7.77 -34.78 5.34
C ILE A 233 8.02 -36.28 5.52
N ASN A 234 7.31 -37.14 4.78
CA ASN A 234 7.50 -38.59 4.87
C ASN A 234 8.91 -39.01 4.46
N ALA A 235 9.44 -38.47 3.36
CA ALA A 235 10.80 -38.72 2.89
C ALA A 235 11.85 -38.33 3.94
N PHE A 236 11.70 -37.14 4.54
CA PHE A 236 12.59 -36.68 5.60
C PHE A 236 12.51 -37.59 6.83
N ASN A 237 11.31 -37.94 7.29
CA ASN A 237 11.14 -38.79 8.47
C ASN A 237 11.76 -40.18 8.29
N SER A 238 11.59 -40.81 7.12
CA SER A 238 12.23 -42.09 6.81
C SER A 238 13.76 -41.97 6.79
N MET A 239 14.28 -40.94 6.12
CA MET A 239 15.73 -40.68 6.09
C MET A 239 16.31 -40.42 7.48
N GLN A 240 15.60 -39.65 8.30
CA GLN A 240 16.00 -39.31 9.67
C GLN A 240 16.02 -40.56 10.56
N ALA A 241 15.02 -41.45 10.45
CA ALA A 241 14.97 -42.68 11.23
C ALA A 241 16.12 -43.62 10.90
N ASP A 242 16.44 -43.80 9.61
CA ASP A 242 17.53 -44.66 9.17
C ASP A 242 18.90 -44.09 9.58
N ALA A 243 19.08 -42.76 9.50
CA ALA A 243 20.28 -42.09 10.01
C ALA A 243 20.44 -42.29 11.53
N ALA A 244 19.35 -42.15 12.30
CA ALA A 244 19.35 -42.36 13.74
C ALA A 244 19.70 -43.80 14.14
N SER A 245 19.29 -44.79 13.33
CA SER A 245 19.58 -46.22 13.60
C SER A 245 21.08 -46.55 13.61
N ILE A 246 21.89 -45.72 12.97
CA ILE A 246 23.36 -45.83 12.93
C ILE A 246 24.07 -44.75 13.76
N GLY A 247 23.32 -44.02 14.60
CA GLY A 247 23.87 -43.04 15.54
C GLY A 247 24.10 -41.64 14.98
N LEU A 248 23.55 -41.31 13.80
CA LEU A 248 23.61 -39.96 13.22
C LEU A 248 22.38 -39.13 13.61
N ASN A 249 22.52 -37.80 13.70
CA ASN A 249 21.41 -36.92 14.08
C ASN A 249 21.08 -35.88 13.01
N LEU A 250 20.02 -36.13 12.25
CA LEU A 250 19.51 -35.19 11.23
C LEU A 250 18.35 -34.36 11.80
N TYR A 251 18.33 -33.05 11.52
CA TYR A 251 17.19 -32.18 11.83
C TYR A 251 16.94 -31.15 10.73
N ASN A 252 15.67 -30.78 10.55
CA ASN A 252 15.27 -29.73 9.60
C ASN A 252 15.49 -28.36 10.23
N SER A 253 16.37 -27.56 9.61
CA SER A 253 16.72 -26.21 10.06
C SER A 253 15.87 -25.13 9.39
N SER A 254 15.46 -25.35 8.14
CA SER A 254 14.65 -24.41 7.38
C SER A 254 13.84 -25.16 6.32
N GLY A 255 12.51 -25.18 6.50
CA GLY A 255 11.58 -25.90 5.62
C GLY A 255 10.91 -25.00 4.60
N TYR A 256 9.58 -25.07 4.52
CA TYR A 256 8.79 -24.18 3.66
C TYR A 256 9.04 -22.70 3.99
N ARG A 257 9.11 -21.88 2.94
CA ARG A 257 9.27 -20.43 3.04
C ARG A 257 8.34 -19.77 2.04
N SER A 258 7.47 -18.88 2.53
CA SER A 258 6.51 -18.20 1.67
C SER A 258 7.21 -17.22 0.71
N TYR A 259 6.50 -16.80 -0.34
CA TYR A 259 6.97 -15.75 -1.25
C TYR A 259 7.38 -14.48 -0.48
N TYR A 260 6.56 -14.06 0.48
CA TYR A 260 6.76 -12.82 1.22
C TYR A 260 7.95 -12.90 2.19
N ASP A 261 8.15 -14.05 2.84
CA ASP A 261 9.33 -14.28 3.67
C ASP A 261 10.60 -14.27 2.82
N GLN A 262 10.57 -14.91 1.64
CA GLN A 262 11.70 -14.89 0.70
C GLN A 262 12.00 -13.47 0.21
N GLN A 263 10.97 -12.65 -0.07
CA GLN A 263 11.15 -11.25 -0.45
C GLN A 263 11.85 -10.45 0.65
N TYR A 264 11.43 -10.62 1.90
CA TYR A 264 12.04 -9.95 3.04
C TYR A 264 13.52 -10.34 3.21
N ILE A 265 13.81 -11.65 3.18
CA ILE A 265 15.16 -12.20 3.32
C ILE A 265 16.08 -11.69 2.20
N TYR A 266 15.62 -11.77 0.94
CA TYR A 266 16.41 -11.34 -0.21
C TYR A 266 16.72 -9.83 -0.14
N ASN A 267 15.73 -8.99 0.21
CA ASN A 267 15.94 -7.55 0.33
C ASN A 267 16.97 -7.20 1.43
N ASN A 268 17.00 -7.96 2.53
CA ASN A 268 18.02 -7.77 3.57
C ASN A 268 19.42 -8.13 3.06
N TYR A 269 19.56 -9.19 2.28
CA TYR A 269 20.83 -9.56 1.66
C TYR A 269 21.30 -8.55 0.63
N VAL A 270 20.41 -8.06 -0.24
CA VAL A 270 20.72 -6.98 -1.19
C VAL A 270 21.21 -5.74 -0.47
N LYS A 271 20.55 -5.36 0.63
CA LYS A 271 20.94 -4.19 1.43
C LYS A 271 22.32 -4.34 2.08
N ARG A 272 22.66 -5.56 2.52
CA ARG A 272 23.91 -5.85 3.24
C ARG A 272 25.10 -6.05 2.30
N ASP A 273 24.90 -6.83 1.25
CA ASP A 273 25.99 -7.41 0.44
C ASP A 273 25.90 -7.00 -1.04
N GLY A 274 24.83 -6.34 -1.46
CA GLY A 274 24.57 -5.94 -2.84
C GLY A 274 23.86 -7.02 -3.67
N GLN A 275 23.17 -6.59 -4.74
CA GLN A 275 22.33 -7.48 -5.55
C GLN A 275 23.10 -8.62 -6.23
N ALA A 276 24.28 -8.32 -6.79
CA ALA A 276 25.09 -9.33 -7.48
C ALA A 276 25.54 -10.46 -6.54
N ALA A 277 25.82 -10.15 -5.27
CA ALA A 277 26.17 -11.17 -4.28
C ALA A 277 24.92 -11.94 -3.83
N ALA A 278 23.83 -11.23 -3.50
CA ALA A 278 22.56 -11.83 -3.08
C ALA A 278 21.99 -12.78 -4.15
N ASP A 279 22.14 -12.45 -5.44
CA ASP A 279 21.71 -13.29 -6.55
C ASP A 279 22.49 -14.62 -6.66
N ARG A 280 23.64 -14.80 -5.98
CA ARG A 280 24.42 -16.05 -5.99
C ARG A 280 24.04 -17.04 -4.88
N TYR A 281 23.81 -16.53 -3.67
CA TYR A 281 23.56 -17.37 -2.48
C TYR A 281 22.13 -17.26 -1.94
N SER A 282 21.29 -16.45 -2.59
CA SER A 282 19.88 -16.31 -2.25
C SER A 282 19.01 -16.30 -3.51
N ALA A 283 17.70 -16.26 -3.32
CA ALA A 283 16.72 -16.28 -4.39
C ALA A 283 15.84 -15.04 -4.33
N ARG A 284 15.56 -14.43 -5.49
CA ARG A 284 14.44 -13.49 -5.63
C ARG A 284 13.14 -14.21 -5.26
N ALA A 285 12.17 -13.49 -4.70
CA ALA A 285 10.88 -14.08 -4.33
C ALA A 285 10.21 -14.74 -5.54
N GLY A 286 9.64 -15.94 -5.35
CA GLY A 286 9.13 -16.78 -6.44
C GLY A 286 10.17 -17.74 -7.04
N HIS A 287 11.47 -17.51 -6.83
CA HIS A 287 12.54 -18.35 -7.39
C HIS A 287 13.18 -19.29 -6.37
N SER A 288 12.74 -19.26 -5.11
CA SER A 288 13.25 -20.16 -4.07
C SER A 288 12.52 -21.50 -4.11
N GLU A 289 13.27 -22.60 -4.13
CA GLU A 289 12.67 -23.93 -4.00
C GLU A 289 11.97 -24.15 -2.66
N HIS A 290 12.30 -23.42 -1.59
CA HIS A 290 11.59 -23.55 -0.32
C HIS A 290 10.09 -23.24 -0.45
N GLN A 291 9.71 -22.37 -1.39
CA GLN A 291 8.31 -22.04 -1.64
C GLN A 291 7.53 -23.23 -2.26
N THR A 292 8.22 -24.22 -2.82
CA THR A 292 7.57 -25.42 -3.36
C THR A 292 6.98 -26.32 -2.27
N GLY A 293 7.46 -26.20 -1.02
CA GLY A 293 7.21 -27.19 0.02
C GLY A 293 7.92 -28.52 -0.19
N LEU A 294 8.75 -28.63 -1.24
CA LEU A 294 9.50 -29.83 -1.61
C LEU A 294 10.97 -29.76 -1.20
N ALA A 295 11.42 -28.63 -0.65
CA ALA A 295 12.80 -28.40 -0.26
C ALA A 295 12.94 -28.03 1.21
N PHE A 296 14.07 -28.41 1.80
CA PHE A 296 14.44 -28.06 3.16
C PHE A 296 15.97 -28.08 3.35
N ASP A 297 16.42 -27.32 4.34
CA ASP A 297 17.81 -27.25 4.79
C ASP A 297 18.02 -28.13 6.02
N LEU A 298 19.12 -28.90 6.04
CA LEU A 298 19.49 -29.77 7.14
C LEU A 298 20.56 -29.17 8.05
N ASN A 299 20.44 -29.43 9.34
CA ASN A 299 21.48 -29.22 10.35
C ASN A 299 22.12 -27.81 10.26
N THR A 300 23.44 -27.73 10.10
CA THR A 300 24.14 -26.47 9.93
C THR A 300 24.03 -26.00 8.47
N ILE A 301 23.47 -24.81 8.27
CA ILE A 301 23.25 -24.20 6.94
C ILE A 301 24.52 -23.45 6.50
N ASP A 302 25.63 -24.19 6.37
CA ASP A 302 26.89 -23.71 5.78
C ASP A 302 27.74 -24.86 5.22
N TRP A 303 28.83 -24.52 4.50
CA TRP A 303 29.66 -25.50 3.78
C TRP A 303 30.29 -26.55 4.70
N SER A 304 30.45 -26.29 6.00
CA SER A 304 31.04 -27.24 6.93
C SER A 304 30.22 -28.53 7.06
N PHE A 305 28.92 -28.48 6.74
CA PHE A 305 28.05 -29.66 6.81
C PHE A 305 28.57 -30.81 5.94
N GLU A 306 29.22 -30.53 4.79
CA GLU A 306 29.74 -31.58 3.91
C GLU A 306 30.80 -32.48 4.57
N TYR A 307 31.49 -31.98 5.61
CA TYR A 307 32.55 -32.69 6.32
C TYR A 307 32.05 -33.42 7.56
N THR A 308 30.77 -33.26 7.93
CA THR A 308 30.16 -33.97 9.05
C THR A 308 29.81 -35.41 8.67
N ALA A 309 29.70 -36.29 9.66
CA ALA A 309 29.26 -37.67 9.41
C ALA A 309 27.84 -37.69 8.80
N GLU A 310 26.97 -36.79 9.27
CA GLU A 310 25.63 -36.55 8.75
C GLU A 310 25.66 -36.13 7.27
N GLY A 311 26.44 -35.11 6.91
CA GLY A 311 26.50 -34.59 5.54
C GLY A 311 27.06 -35.62 4.55
N ILE A 312 28.11 -36.36 4.94
CA ILE A 312 28.66 -37.45 4.14
C ILE A 312 27.60 -38.54 3.92
N TRP A 313 26.90 -38.94 4.98
CA TRP A 313 25.87 -39.97 4.89
C TRP A 313 24.69 -39.51 4.05
N VAL A 314 24.22 -38.27 4.22
CA VAL A 314 23.13 -37.67 3.44
C VAL A 314 23.50 -37.67 1.97
N ASN A 315 24.70 -37.20 1.60
CA ASN A 315 25.14 -37.19 0.21
C ASN A 315 25.13 -38.58 -0.43
N GLN A 316 25.39 -39.64 0.35
CA GLN A 316 25.44 -41.03 -0.12
C GLN A 316 24.09 -41.76 -0.07
N ASN A 317 23.06 -41.21 0.58
CA ASN A 317 21.85 -41.96 0.89
C ASN A 317 20.53 -41.23 0.61
N CYS A 318 20.52 -39.89 0.50
CA CYS A 318 19.26 -39.15 0.43
C CYS A 318 18.39 -39.53 -0.79
N TYR A 319 19.00 -39.97 -1.90
CA TYR A 319 18.28 -40.43 -3.09
C TYR A 319 17.35 -41.62 -2.83
N LYS A 320 17.69 -42.47 -1.86
CA LYS A 320 16.89 -43.66 -1.49
C LYS A 320 15.51 -43.26 -0.96
N TYR A 321 15.38 -42.02 -0.48
CA TYR A 321 14.14 -41.44 0.05
C TYR A 321 13.51 -40.45 -0.95
N GLY A 322 14.03 -40.36 -2.17
CA GLY A 322 13.53 -39.44 -3.20
C GLY A 322 14.03 -38.00 -3.06
N LEU A 323 15.10 -37.78 -2.29
CA LEU A 323 15.72 -36.47 -2.08
C LEU A 323 17.02 -36.36 -2.89
N ILE A 324 17.35 -35.15 -3.34
CA ILE A 324 18.62 -34.83 -4.00
C ILE A 324 19.33 -33.69 -3.30
N ILE A 325 20.66 -33.66 -3.34
CA ILE A 325 21.43 -32.44 -3.08
C ILE A 325 21.20 -31.52 -4.28
N ARG A 326 20.38 -30.49 -4.11
CA ARG A 326 19.87 -29.69 -5.24
C ARG A 326 20.95 -28.87 -5.93
N TYR A 327 21.86 -28.32 -5.14
CA TYR A 327 22.93 -27.41 -5.58
C TYR A 327 24.29 -28.04 -5.29
N PRO A 328 24.72 -29.02 -6.12
CA PRO A 328 25.99 -29.73 -5.94
C PRO A 328 27.22 -28.86 -6.28
N LYS A 329 28.38 -29.31 -5.83
CA LYS A 329 29.68 -28.65 -6.03
C LYS A 329 29.98 -28.50 -7.52
N GLU A 330 30.62 -27.39 -7.90
CA GLU A 330 31.02 -27.08 -9.28
C GLU A 330 29.87 -26.91 -10.30
N LYS A 331 28.62 -26.77 -9.83
CA LYS A 331 27.42 -26.66 -10.69
C LYS A 331 26.68 -25.32 -10.58
N GLU A 332 27.31 -24.31 -9.99
CA GLU A 332 26.73 -22.96 -9.84
C GLU A 332 26.41 -22.30 -11.19
N ASN A 333 27.26 -22.51 -12.20
CA ASN A 333 27.04 -22.01 -13.55
C ASN A 333 25.84 -22.66 -14.27
N ILE A 334 25.34 -23.78 -13.76
CA ILE A 334 24.20 -24.52 -14.30
C ILE A 334 22.94 -24.23 -13.49
N THR A 335 23.00 -24.42 -12.17
CA THR A 335 21.84 -24.22 -11.28
C THR A 335 21.57 -22.75 -11.00
N GLY A 336 22.58 -21.89 -11.15
CA GLY A 336 22.56 -20.50 -10.74
C GLY A 336 22.83 -20.29 -9.25
N TYR A 337 22.82 -21.33 -8.42
CA TYR A 337 23.01 -21.20 -6.98
C TYR A 337 24.37 -21.75 -6.57
N MET A 338 24.98 -21.13 -5.57
CA MET A 338 26.24 -21.65 -5.01
C MET A 338 26.05 -23.07 -4.45
N TYR A 339 27.16 -23.75 -4.16
CA TYR A 339 27.11 -25.07 -3.53
C TYR A 339 26.44 -25.01 -2.15
N GLU A 340 25.44 -25.89 -1.93
CA GLU A 340 24.68 -25.99 -0.69
C GLU A 340 24.51 -27.46 -0.28
N PRO A 341 25.46 -28.06 0.47
CA PRO A 341 25.39 -29.45 0.91
C PRO A 341 24.22 -29.75 1.85
N TRP A 342 23.61 -28.73 2.44
CA TRP A 342 22.48 -28.85 3.36
C TRP A 342 21.11 -28.84 2.65
N HIS A 343 21.02 -28.30 1.42
CA HIS A 343 19.74 -28.07 0.73
C HIS A 343 19.29 -29.32 -0.01
N LEU A 344 18.23 -29.95 0.50
CA LEU A 344 17.61 -31.12 -0.11
C LEU A 344 16.32 -30.77 -0.83
N ARG A 345 16.12 -31.39 -1.99
CA ARG A 345 14.91 -31.29 -2.81
C ARG A 345 14.27 -32.66 -3.03
N TYR A 346 12.98 -32.79 -2.73
CA TYR A 346 12.21 -33.99 -3.04
C TYR A 346 11.77 -34.02 -4.50
N VAL A 347 12.02 -35.14 -5.17
CA VAL A 347 11.69 -35.39 -6.59
C VAL A 347 11.12 -36.79 -6.83
N GLY A 348 10.91 -37.58 -5.77
CA GLY A 348 10.55 -38.99 -5.85
C GLY A 348 11.77 -39.92 -6.05
N VAL A 349 11.64 -41.17 -5.61
CA VAL A 349 12.76 -42.14 -5.57
C VAL A 349 13.32 -42.43 -6.96
N ASP A 350 12.47 -42.61 -7.95
CA ASP A 350 12.89 -42.99 -9.31
C ASP A 350 13.77 -41.91 -9.95
N LEU A 351 13.39 -40.63 -9.84
CA LEU A 351 14.18 -39.54 -10.39
C LEU A 351 15.43 -39.31 -9.55
N ALA A 352 15.32 -39.29 -8.22
CA ALA A 352 16.48 -39.10 -7.35
C ALA A 352 17.56 -40.16 -7.60
N THR A 353 17.16 -41.42 -7.81
CA THR A 353 18.07 -42.51 -8.17
C THR A 353 18.78 -42.29 -9.50
N LYS A 354 18.08 -41.77 -10.52
CA LYS A 354 18.69 -41.42 -11.82
C LYS A 354 19.70 -40.28 -11.71
N LEU A 355 19.50 -39.36 -10.76
CA LEU A 355 20.36 -38.19 -10.55
C LEU A 355 21.55 -38.49 -9.62
N TYR A 356 21.43 -39.52 -8.78
CA TYR A 356 22.47 -39.98 -7.86
C TYR A 356 23.61 -40.70 -8.60
N ASN A 357 24.54 -39.92 -9.12
CA ASN A 357 25.75 -40.41 -9.78
C ASN A 357 26.88 -40.58 -8.75
N ASN A 358 26.72 -41.55 -7.84
CA ASN A 358 27.67 -41.85 -6.74
C ASN A 358 28.04 -40.61 -5.90
N GLY A 359 27.06 -39.76 -5.59
CA GLY A 359 27.26 -38.51 -4.85
C GLY A 359 27.76 -37.32 -5.70
N ASN A 360 28.11 -37.54 -6.97
CA ASN A 360 28.39 -36.47 -7.95
C ASN A 360 27.12 -36.14 -8.74
N TRP A 361 26.15 -35.52 -8.05
CA TRP A 361 24.79 -35.32 -8.54
C TRP A 361 24.67 -34.67 -9.93
N ILE A 362 23.80 -35.23 -10.75
CA ILE A 362 23.31 -34.59 -11.97
C ILE A 362 22.24 -33.58 -11.55
N THR A 363 22.35 -32.34 -12.02
CA THR A 363 21.37 -31.29 -11.71
C THR A 363 20.05 -31.51 -12.44
N LEU A 364 18.94 -30.93 -11.93
CA LEU A 364 17.65 -30.96 -12.65
C LEU A 364 17.77 -30.23 -13.99
N GLU A 365 18.52 -29.14 -14.03
CA GLU A 365 18.83 -28.38 -15.24
C GLU A 365 19.52 -29.24 -16.30
N GLU A 366 20.56 -29.98 -15.92
CA GLU A 366 21.22 -30.92 -16.84
C GLU A 366 20.30 -32.05 -17.24
N TYR A 367 19.58 -32.66 -16.31
CA TYR A 367 18.74 -33.82 -16.60
C TYR A 367 17.62 -33.48 -17.59
N PHE A 368 16.89 -32.38 -17.32
CA PHE A 368 15.78 -31.94 -18.15
C PHE A 368 16.19 -31.08 -19.33
N GLY A 369 17.41 -30.52 -19.36
CA GLY A 369 17.86 -29.64 -20.43
C GLY A 369 17.15 -28.28 -20.40
N ILE A 370 17.20 -27.62 -19.24
CA ILE A 370 16.57 -26.32 -18.98
C ILE A 370 17.56 -25.33 -18.38
N ASP A 371 17.25 -24.03 -18.52
CA ASP A 371 18.07 -22.94 -17.99
C ASP A 371 17.73 -22.60 -16.52
N SER A 372 18.68 -21.91 -15.86
CA SER A 372 18.48 -21.22 -14.58
C SER A 372 19.24 -19.89 -14.58
N LYS A 373 18.60 -18.84 -15.08
CA LYS A 373 19.14 -17.48 -15.24
C LYS A 373 18.05 -16.45 -14.96
N TYR A 374 18.44 -15.31 -14.38
CA TYR A 374 17.57 -14.14 -14.14
C TYR A 374 17.38 -13.26 -15.36
#